data_AF-A0A9X8DLT5-F1
#
_entry.id   AF-A0A9X8DLT5-F1
#
_cell.length_a   1.000
_cell.length_b   1.000
_cell.length_c   1.000
_cell.angle_alpha   90.00
_cell.angle_beta   90.00
_cell.angle_gamma   90.00
#
_symmetry.space_group_name_H-M   'P 1'
#
loop_
_entity.id
_entity.type
_entity.pdbx_description
1 polymer ?
#
loop_
_entity_poly.entity_id
_entity_poly.type
_entity_poly.pdbx_seq_one_letter_code
_entity_poly.pdbx_strand_id
1 'polypeptide(L)'
;TQCNDHFPDHFEYLHLHLFDSPTQKLAKHIKAAGAFIHRAKHSNGRVLVHCVAGWSYVVHDVAQCGVGVSRSVCVVVAYLVEHCHMPLVQAYDYVKRKRPVMCPSESFRMQLAMYEVFLA
;
A
#
# COMPACT_ATOMS: atom_id res chain seq x y z
N THR A 1 -13.37 -6.09 -6.46
CA THR A 1 -13.58 -7.39 -5.80
C THR A 1 -12.85 -7.40 -4.46
N GLN A 2 -13.53 -7.82 -3.41
CA GLN A 2 -12.96 -8.05 -2.08
C GLN A 2 -12.33 -9.46 -2.07
N CYS A 3 -11.21 -9.63 -1.36
CA CYS A 3 -10.58 -10.93 -1.18
C CYS A 3 -11.22 -11.59 0.06
N ASN A 4 -11.57 -12.87 -0.02
CA ASN A 4 -12.14 -13.59 1.12
C ASN A 4 -11.05 -14.01 2.10
N ASP A 5 -11.43 -14.18 3.37
CA ASP A 5 -10.55 -14.69 4.41
C ASP A 5 -10.43 -16.21 4.26
N HIS A 6 -9.40 -16.67 3.58
CA HIS A 6 -9.23 -18.09 3.26
C HIS A 6 -8.79 -18.95 4.45
N PHE A 7 -8.21 -18.34 5.49
CA PHE A 7 -7.70 -19.04 6.67
C PHE A 7 -8.03 -18.24 7.96
N PRO A 8 -9.32 -18.02 8.27
CA PRO A 8 -9.76 -17.12 9.34
C PRO A 8 -9.33 -17.58 10.74
N ASP A 9 -9.11 -18.88 10.94
CA ASP A 9 -8.64 -19.44 12.22
C ASP A 9 -7.12 -19.31 12.42
N HIS A 10 -6.38 -18.92 11.38
CA HIS A 10 -4.92 -18.86 11.39
C HIS A 10 -4.35 -17.44 11.26
N PHE A 11 -5.10 -16.50 10.69
CA PHE A 11 -4.64 -15.12 10.48
C PHE A 11 -5.70 -14.11 10.90
N GLU A 12 -5.25 -12.97 11.42
CA GLU A 12 -6.05 -11.76 11.55
C GLU A 12 -6.05 -11.01 10.21
N TYR A 13 -7.22 -10.54 9.76
CA TYR A 13 -7.38 -9.86 8.48
C TYR A 13 -7.79 -8.40 8.66
N LEU A 14 -7.16 -7.51 7.90
CA LEU A 14 -7.59 -6.12 7.74
C LEU A 14 -7.89 -5.84 6.26
N HIS A 15 -9.16 -5.55 5.96
CA HIS A 15 -9.61 -5.20 4.61
C HIS A 15 -9.59 -3.69 4.39
N LEU A 16 -8.68 -3.23 3.53
CA LEU A 16 -8.60 -1.83 3.11
C LEU A 16 -9.30 -1.64 1.76
N HIS A 17 -10.49 -1.03 1.79
CA HIS A 17 -11.25 -0.70 0.58
C HIS A 17 -10.64 0.53 -0.14
N LEU A 18 -9.57 0.30 -0.90
CA LEU A 18 -8.87 1.29 -1.70
C LEU A 18 -9.19 1.11 -3.18
N PHE A 19 -9.68 2.17 -3.82
CA PHE A 19 -9.82 2.26 -5.27
C PHE A 19 -8.60 2.96 -5.87
N ASP A 20 -8.15 2.53 -7.04
CA ASP A 20 -7.11 3.25 -7.80
C ASP A 20 -7.77 4.43 -8.52
N SER A 21 -8.01 5.50 -7.76
CA SER A 21 -8.70 6.71 -8.22
C SER A 21 -7.99 7.94 -7.65
N PRO A 22 -7.86 9.03 -8.42
CA PRO A 22 -7.31 10.31 -7.93
C PRO A 22 -8.05 10.86 -6.70
N THR A 23 -9.35 10.55 -6.56
CA THR A 23 -10.18 11.04 -5.44
C THR A 23 -10.12 10.15 -4.20
N GLN A 24 -9.51 8.97 -4.29
CA GLN A 24 -9.36 8.06 -3.16
C GLN A 24 -8.37 8.64 -2.16
N LYS A 25 -8.82 8.98 -0.95
CA LYS A 25 -7.93 9.47 0.12
C LYS A 25 -7.18 8.29 0.77
N LEU A 26 -5.85 8.26 0.64
CA LEU A 26 -4.99 7.24 1.27
C LEU A 26 -4.86 7.41 2.80
N ALA A 27 -4.84 8.64 3.32
CA ALA A 27 -4.46 8.92 4.71
C ALA A 27 -5.23 8.10 5.77
N LYS A 28 -6.56 7.99 5.62
CA LYS A 28 -7.40 7.23 6.58
C LYS A 28 -7.08 5.73 6.57
N HIS A 29 -6.75 5.18 5.40
CA HIS A 29 -6.39 3.77 5.23
C HIS A 29 -4.98 3.50 5.72
N ILE A 30 -4.06 4.45 5.54
CA ILE A 30 -2.70 4.39 6.06
C ILE A 30 -2.73 4.28 7.59
N LYS A 31 -3.49 5.14 8.29
CA LYS A 31 -3.60 5.09 9.75
C LYS A 31 -4.09 3.73 10.26
N ALA A 32 -5.12 3.17 9.63
CA ALA A 32 -5.63 1.84 9.98
C ALA A 32 -4.60 0.73 9.72
N ALA A 33 -3.92 0.79 8.57
CA ALA A 33 -2.86 -0.15 8.21
C ALA A 33 -1.67 -0.06 9.17
N GLY A 34 -1.24 1.15 9.53
CA GLY A 34 -0.14 1.41 10.44
C GLY A 34 -0.41 0.85 11.82
N ALA A 35 -1.61 1.10 12.37
CA ALA A 35 -2.03 0.50 13.64
C ALA A 35 -2.01 -1.05 13.59
N PHE A 36 -2.47 -1.66 12.50
CA PHE A 36 -2.45 -3.11 12.32
C PHE A 36 -1.03 -3.67 12.26
N ILE A 37 -0.15 -3.07 11.46
CA ILE A 37 1.26 -3.46 11.35
C ILE A 37 1.98 -3.29 12.69
N HIS A 38 1.74 -2.20 13.41
CA HIS A 38 2.34 -1.96 14.72
C HIS A 38 1.93 -3.03 15.73
N ARG A 39 0.63 -3.36 15.83
CA ARG A 39 0.14 -4.40 16.75
C ARG A 39 0.78 -5.75 16.47
N ALA A 40 0.87 -6.15 15.20
CA ALA A 40 1.54 -7.38 14.82
C ALA A 40 3.03 -7.36 15.18
N LYS A 41 3.72 -6.23 14.97
CA LYS A 41 5.14 -6.09 15.33
C LYS A 41 5.36 -6.16 16.85
N HIS A 42 4.49 -5.55 17.66
CA HIS A 42 4.54 -5.59 19.13
C HIS A 42 4.32 -7.00 19.69
N SER A 43 3.55 -7.84 18.99
CA SER A 43 3.33 -9.25 19.33
C SER A 43 4.36 -10.19 18.71
N ASN A 44 5.45 -9.66 18.14
CA ASN A 44 6.49 -10.41 17.43
C ASN A 44 5.96 -11.23 16.23
N GLY A 45 4.83 -10.80 15.66
CA GLY A 45 4.20 -11.36 14.47
C GLY A 45 4.73 -10.77 13.16
N ARG A 46 4.10 -11.18 12.06
CA ARG A 46 4.43 -10.71 10.69
C ARG A 46 3.15 -10.35 9.95
N VAL A 47 3.24 -9.35 9.08
CA VAL A 47 2.10 -8.90 8.25
C VAL A 47 2.41 -9.09 6.78
N LEU A 48 1.48 -9.69 6.06
CA LEU A 48 1.45 -9.72 4.60
C LEU A 48 0.53 -8.60 4.09
N VAL A 49 1.10 -7.59 3.44
CA VAL A 49 0.31 -6.54 2.77
C VAL A 49 0.17 -6.91 1.30
N HIS A 50 -1.06 -7.14 0.84
CA HIS A 50 -1.36 -7.45 -0.56
C HIS A 50 -2.54 -6.61 -1.07
N CYS A 51 -2.66 -6.52 -2.39
CA CYS A 51 -3.86 -6.00 -3.02
C CYS A 51 -4.19 -6.84 -4.25
N VAL A 52 -5.48 -7.07 -4.49
CA VAL A 52 -5.94 -7.69 -5.75
C VAL A 52 -5.50 -6.81 -6.91
N ALA A 53 -5.13 -7.37 -8.07
CA ALA A 53 -4.99 -6.57 -9.27
C ALA A 53 -6.41 -6.15 -9.72
N GLY A 54 -6.69 -4.85 -9.71
CA GLY A 54 -7.88 -4.33 -10.38
C GLY A 54 -7.53 -4.09 -11.84
N TRP A 55 -8.45 -4.39 -12.75
CA TRP A 55 -8.37 -3.93 -14.13
C TRP A 55 -8.55 -2.40 -14.12
N SER A 56 -7.47 -1.62 -14.20
CA SER A 56 -7.61 -0.24 -14.67
C SER A 56 -8.00 -0.32 -16.13
N TYR A 57 -9.12 0.33 -16.48
CA TYR A 57 -9.72 0.37 -17.80
C TYR A 57 -8.70 0.32 -18.94
N VAL A 58 -8.98 -0.52 -19.94
CA VAL A 58 -8.21 -0.62 -21.19
C VAL A 58 -8.11 0.76 -21.82
N VAL A 59 -6.92 1.33 -21.83
CA VAL A 59 -6.51 2.25 -22.89
C VAL A 59 -5.28 1.60 -23.52
N HIS A 60 -5.47 1.14 -24.76
CA HIS A 60 -4.49 0.72 -25.77
C HIS A 60 -3.03 0.48 -25.32
N ASP A 61 -2.58 -0.76 -25.49
CA ASP A 61 -1.17 -1.14 -25.72
C ASP A 61 -0.13 -0.91 -24.60
N VAL A 62 -0.50 -1.08 -23.32
CA VAL A 62 0.52 -1.30 -22.28
C VAL A 62 0.17 -2.50 -21.42
N ALA A 63 1.12 -3.45 -21.38
CA ALA A 63 1.03 -4.74 -20.72
C ALA A 63 0.55 -4.67 -19.26
N GLN A 64 -0.24 -5.69 -18.89
CA GLN A 64 -0.92 -5.88 -17.62
C GLN A 64 -0.05 -5.64 -16.38
N CYS A 65 -0.57 -4.81 -15.47
CA CYS A 65 -0.11 -4.71 -14.09
C CYS A 65 -0.53 -5.97 -13.31
N GLY A 66 0.45 -6.74 -12.83
CA GLY A 66 0.23 -7.89 -11.96
C GLY A 66 -0.32 -7.53 -10.57
N VAL A 67 -0.47 -8.55 -9.71
CA VAL A 67 -0.92 -8.42 -8.31
C VAL A 67 0.07 -7.57 -7.50
N GLY A 68 -0.42 -6.70 -6.62
CA GLY A 68 0.43 -6.00 -5.64
C GLY A 68 1.37 -4.92 -6.21
N VAL A 69 0.96 -4.22 -7.26
CA VAL A 69 1.81 -3.25 -7.99
C VAL A 69 1.62 -1.80 -7.52
N SER A 70 0.41 -1.44 -7.10
CA SER A 70 0.01 -0.06 -6.83
C SER A 70 -0.45 0.15 -5.38
N ARG A 71 -1.66 -0.31 -5.01
CA ARG A 71 -2.26 -0.04 -3.68
C ARG A 71 -1.46 -0.57 -2.49
N SER A 72 -1.03 -1.84 -2.51
CA SER A 72 -0.24 -2.42 -1.43
C SER A 72 1.11 -1.74 -1.26
N VAL A 73 1.73 -1.32 -2.38
CA VAL A 73 2.99 -0.56 -2.38
C VAL A 73 2.79 0.79 -1.70
N CYS A 74 1.69 1.50 -2.00
CA CYS A 74 1.41 2.80 -1.38
C CYS A 74 1.25 2.70 0.13
N VAL A 75 0.56 1.66 0.61
CA VAL A 75 0.41 1.41 2.05
C VAL A 75 1.77 1.16 2.72
N VAL A 76 2.63 0.34 2.11
CA VAL A 76 3.96 0.04 2.66
C VAL A 76 4.87 1.27 2.64
N VAL A 77 4.88 2.05 1.54
CA VAL A 77 5.69 3.27 1.45
C VAL A 77 5.22 4.29 2.49
N ALA A 78 3.92 4.55 2.59
CA ALA A 78 3.37 5.48 3.57
C ALA A 78 3.68 5.06 5.02
N TYR A 79 3.61 3.75 5.31
CA TYR A 79 3.99 3.23 6.62
C TYR A 79 5.46 3.51 6.96
N LEU A 80 6.39 3.34 6.01
CA LEU A 80 7.80 3.64 6.21
C LEU A 80 8.03 5.13 6.46
N VAL A 81 7.28 6.00 5.76
CA VAL A 81 7.34 7.46 5.97
C VAL A 81 6.83 7.82 7.37
N GLU A 82 5.62 7.40 7.72
CA GLU A 82 4.96 7.79 8.98
C GLU A 82 5.62 7.18 10.22
N HIS A 83 5.88 5.87 10.20
CA HIS A 83 6.27 5.13 11.40
C HIS A 83 7.74 4.77 11.47
N CYS A 84 8.47 4.84 10.36
CA CYS A 84 9.92 4.63 10.34
C CYS A 84 10.70 5.93 10.07
N HIS A 85 10.01 7.07 9.98
CA HIS A 85 10.59 8.40 9.71
C HIS A 85 11.53 8.40 8.50
N MET A 86 11.24 7.55 7.51
CA MET A 86 12.03 7.42 6.31
C MET A 86 11.57 8.46 5.29
N PRO A 87 12.44 9.34 4.76
CA PRO A 87 12.04 10.26 3.70
C PRO A 87 11.41 9.51 2.53
N LEU A 88 10.38 10.07 1.90
CA LEU A 88 9.58 9.40 0.88
C LEU A 88 10.44 8.83 -0.24
N VAL A 89 11.44 9.59 -0.70
CA VAL A 89 12.39 9.13 -1.72
C VAL A 89 13.11 7.85 -1.27
N GLN A 90 13.60 7.83 -0.02
CA GLN A 90 14.29 6.66 0.53
C GLN A 90 13.32 5.47 0.72
N ALA A 91 12.10 5.73 1.19
CA ALA A 91 11.05 4.71 1.35
C ALA A 91 10.66 4.08 0.02
N TYR A 92 10.47 4.91 -1.01
CA TYR A 92 10.15 4.49 -2.35
C TYR A 92 11.26 3.62 -2.95
N ASP A 93 12.51 4.08 -2.85
CA ASP A 93 13.68 3.34 -3.35
C ASP A 93 13.90 2.03 -2.59
N TYR A 94 13.69 2.03 -1.27
CA TYR A 94 13.76 0.84 -0.45
C TYR A 94 12.78 -0.23 -0.93
N VAL A 95 11.51 0.14 -1.15
CA VAL A 95 10.51 -0.79 -1.66
C VAL A 95 10.82 -1.22 -3.10
N LYS A 96 11.32 -0.31 -3.96
CA LYS A 96 11.67 -0.63 -5.36
C LYS A 96 12.79 -1.67 -5.44
N ARG A 97 13.81 -1.57 -4.59
CA ARG A 97 14.88 -2.58 -4.51
C ARG A 97 14.38 -3.95 -4.07
N LYS A 98 13.41 -3.99 -3.15
CA LYS A 98 12.82 -5.26 -2.65
C LYS A 98 11.77 -5.85 -3.60
N ARG A 99 11.06 -4.99 -4.35
CA ARG A 99 10.01 -5.37 -5.30
C ARG A 99 10.14 -4.56 -6.59
N PRO A 100 11.02 -4.95 -7.52
CA PRO A 100 11.26 -4.20 -8.76
C PRO A 100 10.02 -3.99 -9.63
N VAL A 101 9.02 -4.87 -9.50
CA VAL A 101 7.74 -4.77 -10.22
C VAL A 101 6.79 -3.69 -9.68
N MET A 102 7.13 -2.96 -8.62
CA MET A 102 6.27 -1.88 -8.12
C MET A 102 6.10 -0.77 -9.16
N CYS A 103 4.85 -0.32 -9.31
CA CYS A 103 4.45 0.74 -10.23
C CYS A 103 3.17 1.40 -9.68
N PRO A 104 3.26 2.18 -8.58
CA PRO A 104 2.13 2.97 -8.12
C PRO A 104 1.73 3.99 -9.19
N SER A 105 0.43 4.21 -9.35
CA SER A 105 -0.10 5.23 -10.25
C SER A 105 0.41 6.63 -9.88
N GLU A 106 0.44 7.54 -10.86
CA GLU A 106 0.92 8.91 -10.64
C GLU A 106 0.13 9.64 -9.54
N SER A 107 -1.19 9.44 -9.52
CA SER A 107 -2.06 9.99 -8.48
C SER A 107 -1.65 9.53 -7.08
N PHE A 108 -1.30 8.26 -6.90
CA PHE A 108 -0.82 7.78 -5.62
C PHE A 108 0.57 8.30 -5.26
N ARG A 109 1.48 8.46 -6.22
CA ARG A 109 2.78 9.11 -5.95
C ARG A 109 2.59 10.54 -5.46
N MET A 110 1.69 11.30 -6.08
CA MET A 110 1.36 12.66 -5.64
C MET A 110 0.74 12.67 -4.23
N GLN A 111 -0.20 11.77 -3.95
CA GLN A 111 -0.79 11.65 -2.61
C GLN A 111 0.24 11.28 -1.55
N LEU A 112 1.22 10.42 -1.85
CA LEU A 112 2.30 10.07 -0.94
C LEU A 112 3.19 11.28 -0.64
N ALA A 113 3.51 12.11 -1.65
CA ALA A 113 4.26 13.35 -1.46
C ALA A 113 3.49 14.35 -0.58
N MET A 114 2.19 14.55 -0.85
CA MET A 114 1.34 15.39 0.00
C MET A 114 1.24 14.85 1.43
N TYR A 115 1.24 13.53 1.60
CA TYR A 115 1.18 12.89 2.90
C TYR A 115 2.47 13.10 3.71
N GLU A 116 3.64 12.98 3.08
CA GLU A 116 4.92 13.33 3.72
C GLU A 116 4.93 14.78 4.21
N VAL A 117 4.49 15.72 3.37
CA VAL A 117 4.40 17.15 3.74
C VAL A 117 3.44 17.38 4.91
N PHE A 118 2.34 16.62 4.99
CA PHE A 118 1.38 16.72 6.10
C PHE A 118 1.93 16.18 7.43
N LEU A 119 2.91 15.27 7.38
CA LEU A 119 3.53 14.67 8.57
C LEU A 119 4.72 15.48 9.13
N ALA A 120 5.26 16.43 8.34
CA ALA A 120 6.34 17.33 8.74
C ALA A 120 5.83 18.49 9.62
#